data_AF-A0A146KVD6-F1
#
_entry.id   AF-A0A146KVD6-F1
#
_cell.length_a   1.000
_cell.length_b   1.000
_cell.length_c   1.000
_cell.angle_alpha   90.00
_cell.angle_beta   90.00
_cell.angle_gamma   90.00
#
_symmetry.space_group_name_H-M   'P 1'
#
loop_
_entity.id
_entity.type
_entity.pdbx_description
1 polymer ?
#
loop_
_entity_poly.entity_id
_entity_poly.type
_entity_poly.pdbx_seq_one_letter_code
_entity_poly.pdbx_strand_id
1 'polypeptide(L)'
;ADVKRTELMKECKELEDKAEKGDTEVQDRLTEVYEELKAIGADSAEPRARRILAGLGFTKKMQDRPTNSFSGGWRMRVSLARALFLEPTLLLLDEPTNHLDLNAVIWLDNYLQGWKKTLLIVSHDQSFLDNVCNEIIHLDNLKLHYYKGNYSMFK
;
A
#
# COMPACT_ATOMS: atom_id res chain seq x y z
N ALA A 1 -10.33 -9.53 5.14
CA ALA A 1 -10.00 -8.33 5.94
C ALA A 1 -10.93 -7.15 5.61
N ASP A 2 -11.10 -6.77 4.33
CA ASP A 2 -11.94 -5.60 3.95
C ASP A 2 -13.45 -5.72 4.24
N VAL A 3 -14.05 -6.92 4.08
CA VAL A 3 -15.50 -7.12 4.29
C VAL A 3 -15.89 -6.89 5.75
N LYS A 4 -15.20 -7.56 6.69
CA LYS A 4 -15.45 -7.43 8.14
C LYS A 4 -15.26 -5.98 8.63
N ARG A 5 -14.29 -5.25 8.07
CA ARG A 5 -14.07 -3.82 8.38
C ARG A 5 -15.24 -2.94 7.93
N THR A 6 -15.76 -3.19 6.73
CA THR A 6 -16.86 -2.39 6.17
C THR A 6 -18.15 -2.62 6.94
N GLU A 7 -18.38 -3.85 7.38
CA GLU A 7 -19.51 -4.21 8.27
C GLU A 7 -19.39 -3.52 9.63
N LEU A 8 -18.23 -3.60 10.28
CA LEU A 8 -18.00 -2.95 11.59
C LEU A 8 -18.11 -1.42 11.51
N MET A 9 -17.66 -0.79 10.42
CA MET A 9 -17.82 0.66 10.21
C MET A 9 -19.29 1.06 10.07
N LYS A 10 -20.11 0.21 9.42
CA LYS A 10 -21.54 0.46 9.28
C LYS A 10 -22.26 0.29 10.63
N GLU A 11 -21.92 -0.77 11.37
CA GLU A 11 -22.45 -1.03 12.71
C GLU A 11 -22.10 0.11 13.69
N CYS A 12 -20.86 0.60 13.68
CA CYS A 12 -20.42 1.72 14.51
C CYS A 12 -21.27 2.98 14.28
N LYS A 13 -21.52 3.33 13.01
CA LYS A 13 -22.34 4.49 12.64
C LYS A 13 -23.80 4.36 13.10
N GLU A 14 -24.37 3.17 12.98
CA GLU A 14 -25.74 2.90 13.45
C GLU A 14 -25.86 2.96 14.98
N LEU A 15 -24.82 2.54 15.71
CA LEU A 15 -24.77 2.61 17.17
C LEU A 15 -24.56 4.05 17.68
N GLU A 16 -23.75 4.86 16.98
CA GLU A 16 -23.60 6.30 17.26
C GLU A 16 -24.92 7.05 17.11
N ASP A 17 -25.65 6.83 16.02
CA ASP A 17 -26.97 7.44 15.78
C ASP A 17 -28.00 7.08 16.86
N LYS A 18 -27.88 5.90 17.48
CA LYS A 18 -28.75 5.44 18.59
C LYS A 18 -28.32 6.04 19.92
N ALA A 19 -27.01 6.12 20.18
CA ALA A 19 -26.46 6.75 21.38
C ALA A 19 -26.80 8.25 21.44
N GLU A 20 -26.73 8.97 20.31
CA GLU A 20 -27.16 10.38 20.21
C GLU A 20 -28.66 10.57 20.48
N LYS A 21 -29.49 9.57 20.16
CA LYS A 21 -30.93 9.56 20.47
C LYS A 21 -31.24 9.21 21.93
N GLY A 22 -30.22 9.03 22.76
CA GLY A 22 -30.35 8.79 24.20
C GLY A 22 -30.50 7.32 24.59
N ASP A 23 -30.30 6.38 23.66
CA ASP A 23 -30.25 4.95 23.97
C ASP A 23 -28.90 4.64 24.65
N THR A 24 -28.94 4.28 25.93
CA THR A 24 -27.74 4.00 26.73
C THR A 24 -27.35 2.53 26.69
N GLU A 25 -28.24 1.64 26.23
CA GLU A 25 -27.96 0.20 26.12
C GLU A 25 -26.96 -0.12 24.99
N VAL A 26 -26.78 0.82 24.05
CA VAL A 26 -25.83 0.67 22.93
C VAL A 26 -24.40 1.07 23.28
N GLN A 27 -24.14 1.69 24.44
CA GLN A 27 -22.80 2.20 24.80
C GLN A 27 -21.76 1.08 24.93
N ASP A 28 -22.13 -0.05 25.54
CA ASP A 28 -21.21 -1.17 25.73
C ASP A 28 -20.83 -1.78 24.37
N ARG A 29 -21.83 -1.99 23.50
CA ARG A 29 -21.60 -2.50 22.14
C ARG A 29 -20.80 -1.53 21.28
N LEU A 30 -21.06 -0.23 21.38
CA LEU A 30 -20.31 0.81 20.69
C LEU A 30 -18.83 0.76 21.10
N THR A 31 -18.56 0.60 22.39
CA THR A 31 -17.19 0.47 22.93
C THR A 31 -16.48 -0.77 22.38
N GLU A 32 -17.14 -1.93 22.37
CA GLU A 32 -16.59 -3.16 21.79
C GLU A 32 -16.28 -3.02 20.29
N VAL A 33 -17.20 -2.41 19.52
CA VAL A 33 -17.01 -2.18 18.08
C VAL A 33 -15.85 -1.21 17.84
N TYR A 34 -15.70 -0.18 18.66
CA TYR A 34 -14.54 0.72 18.62
C TYR A 34 -13.23 -0.01 18.91
N GLU A 35 -13.21 -0.90 19.90
CA GLU A 35 -12.04 -1.72 20.21
C GLU A 35 -11.71 -2.70 19.08
N GLU A 36 -12.71 -3.34 18.47
CA GLU A 36 -12.53 -4.20 17.29
C GLU A 36 -12.01 -3.40 16.08
N LEU A 37 -12.57 -2.22 15.80
CA LEU A 37 -12.10 -1.33 14.74
C LEU A 37 -10.67 -0.86 15.00
N LYS A 38 -10.34 -0.51 16.24
CA LYS A 38 -9.00 -0.12 16.65
C LYS A 38 -8.00 -1.27 16.55
N ALA A 39 -8.40 -2.48 16.94
CA ALA A 39 -7.61 -3.71 16.79
C ALA A 39 -7.39 -4.10 15.32
N ILE A 40 -8.38 -3.84 14.46
CA ILE A 40 -8.28 -3.98 13.00
C ILE A 40 -7.46 -2.82 12.38
N GLY A 41 -7.10 -1.80 13.18
CA GLY A 41 -6.28 -0.67 12.78
C GLY A 41 -7.04 0.37 11.96
N ALA A 42 -8.37 0.42 12.04
CA ALA A 42 -9.24 1.29 11.25
C ALA A 42 -8.84 2.78 11.36
N ASP A 43 -8.48 3.25 12.56
CA ASP A 43 -8.05 4.63 12.82
C ASP A 43 -6.70 4.98 12.17
N SER A 44 -5.83 3.98 11.98
CA SER A 44 -4.50 4.16 11.39
C SER A 44 -4.45 3.85 9.89
N ALA A 45 -5.43 3.08 9.39
CA ALA A 45 -5.48 2.58 8.03
C ALA A 45 -5.68 3.69 7.00
N GLU A 46 -6.63 4.61 7.23
CA GLU A 46 -6.86 5.72 6.30
C GLU A 46 -5.67 6.70 6.26
N PRO A 47 -5.12 7.19 7.40
CA PRO A 47 -3.92 8.01 7.38
C PRO A 47 -2.73 7.35 6.68
N ARG A 48 -2.57 6.03 6.82
CA ARG A 48 -1.53 5.26 6.14
C ARG A 48 -1.77 5.17 4.64
N ALA A 49 -3.00 4.87 4.20
CA ALA A 49 -3.36 4.86 2.79
C ALA A 49 -3.14 6.23 2.13
N ARG A 50 -3.57 7.31 2.79
CA ARG A 50 -3.34 8.69 2.33
C ARG A 50 -1.86 9.04 2.24
N ARG A 51 -1.02 8.54 3.14
CA ARG A 51 0.44 8.71 3.11
C ARG A 51 1.08 8.03 1.89
N ILE A 52 0.69 6.78 1.61
CA ILE A 52 1.16 6.03 0.43
C ILE A 52 0.73 6.75 -0.85
N LEU A 53 -0.53 7.15 -0.96
CA LEU A 53 -1.04 7.91 -2.09
C LEU A 53 -0.31 9.25 -2.28
N ALA A 54 -0.09 10.00 -1.20
CA ALA A 54 0.66 11.27 -1.26
C ALA A 54 2.08 11.06 -1.78
N GLY A 55 2.77 10.00 -1.34
CA GLY A 55 4.10 9.64 -1.82
C GLY A 55 4.14 9.26 -3.30
N LEU A 56 3.08 8.65 -3.82
CA LEU A 56 2.92 8.34 -5.25
C LEU A 56 2.40 9.53 -6.09
N GLY A 57 2.35 10.73 -5.51
CA GLY A 57 2.00 11.98 -6.20
C GLY A 57 0.51 12.36 -6.17
N PHE A 58 -0.33 11.70 -5.37
CA PHE A 58 -1.75 12.07 -5.26
C PHE A 58 -1.94 13.26 -4.31
N THR A 59 -2.41 14.38 -4.85
CA THR A 59 -2.85 15.53 -4.04
C THR A 59 -4.08 15.19 -3.19
N LYS A 60 -4.35 15.96 -2.12
CA LYS A 60 -5.54 15.76 -1.28
C LYS A 60 -6.84 15.68 -2.09
N LYS A 61 -7.03 16.59 -3.05
CA LYS A 61 -8.19 16.59 -3.95
C LYS A 61 -8.30 15.33 -4.82
N MET A 62 -7.16 14.74 -5.20
CA MET A 62 -7.14 13.51 -6.00
C MET A 62 -7.44 12.27 -5.16
N GLN A 63 -7.05 12.27 -3.87
CA GLN A 63 -7.31 11.14 -2.97
C GLN A 63 -8.81 10.88 -2.77
N ASP A 64 -9.63 11.94 -2.79
CA ASP A 64 -11.08 11.83 -2.63
C ASP A 64 -11.82 11.70 -3.99
N ARG A 65 -11.09 11.64 -5.12
CA ARG A 65 -11.67 11.61 -6.46
C ARG A 65 -12.01 10.16 -6.90
N PRO A 66 -13.15 9.93 -7.58
CA PRO A 66 -13.49 8.61 -8.12
C PRO A 66 -12.44 8.05 -9.09
N THR A 67 -12.14 6.75 -8.96
CA THR A 67 -11.07 6.09 -9.73
C THR A 67 -11.34 5.99 -11.23
N ASN A 68 -12.62 6.02 -11.64
CA ASN A 68 -13.04 6.02 -13.05
C ASN A 68 -12.64 7.30 -13.82
N SER A 69 -12.29 8.36 -13.11
CA SER A 69 -11.92 9.66 -13.69
C SER A 69 -10.42 9.82 -13.91
N PHE A 70 -9.62 8.82 -13.52
CA PHE A 70 -8.17 8.80 -13.68
C PHE A 70 -7.76 8.14 -15.01
N SER A 71 -6.64 8.61 -15.58
CA SER A 71 -6.01 7.95 -16.73
C SER A 71 -5.44 6.58 -16.33
N GLY A 72 -5.08 5.76 -17.32
CA GLY A 72 -4.48 4.43 -17.09
C GLY A 72 -3.28 4.44 -16.16
N GLY A 73 -2.35 5.39 -16.34
CA GLY A 73 -1.17 5.54 -15.47
C GLY A 73 -1.55 5.86 -14.02
N TRP A 74 -2.50 6.77 -13.79
CA TRP A 74 -2.98 7.06 -12.44
C TRP A 74 -3.70 5.87 -11.80
N ARG A 75 -4.48 5.10 -12.57
CA ARG A 75 -5.12 3.86 -12.08
C ARG A 75 -4.08 2.79 -11.71
N MET A 76 -2.99 2.68 -12.47
CA MET A 76 -1.87 1.82 -12.11
C MET A 76 -1.23 2.27 -10.79
N ARG A 77 -1.01 3.58 -10.58
CA ARG A 77 -0.50 4.10 -9.29
C ARG A 77 -1.43 3.79 -8.12
N VAL A 78 -2.75 3.84 -8.31
CA VAL A 78 -3.71 3.39 -7.28
C VAL A 78 -3.54 1.88 -7.00
N SER A 79 -3.34 1.07 -8.04
CA SER A 79 -3.08 -0.37 -7.88
C SER A 79 -1.79 -0.65 -7.10
N LEU A 80 -0.71 0.08 -7.41
CA LEU A 80 0.54 0.02 -6.67
C LEU A 80 0.34 0.43 -5.20
N ALA A 81 -0.36 1.54 -4.95
CA ALA A 81 -0.67 2.00 -3.60
C ALA A 81 -1.41 0.92 -2.78
N ARG A 82 -2.37 0.24 -3.41
CA ARG A 82 -3.11 -0.87 -2.80
C ARG A 82 -2.19 -2.05 -2.47
N ALA A 83 -1.31 -2.43 -3.38
CA ALA A 83 -0.37 -3.53 -3.16
C ALA A 83 0.60 -3.24 -2.00
N LEU A 84 1.12 -2.01 -1.92
CA LEU A 84 1.96 -1.56 -0.80
C LEU A 84 1.19 -1.53 0.52
N PHE A 85 -0.06 -1.05 0.51
CA PHE A 85 -0.90 -0.99 1.70
C PHE A 85 -1.17 -2.36 2.32
N LEU A 86 -1.41 -3.38 1.48
CA LEU A 86 -1.71 -4.74 1.93
C LEU A 86 -0.53 -5.42 2.65
N GLU A 87 0.71 -5.02 2.36
CA GLU A 87 1.92 -5.67 2.88
C GLU A 87 1.87 -7.21 2.77
N PRO A 88 1.79 -7.80 1.57
CA PRO A 88 1.81 -9.25 1.43
C PRO A 88 3.17 -9.83 1.86
N THR A 89 3.19 -11.12 2.17
CA THR A 89 4.42 -11.86 2.50
C THR A 89 5.42 -11.89 1.34
N LEU A 90 4.90 -11.93 0.11
CA LEU A 90 5.62 -11.79 -1.14
C LEU A 90 4.93 -10.73 -2.01
N LEU A 91 5.64 -9.65 -2.34
CA LEU A 91 5.18 -8.62 -3.26
C LEU A 91 5.96 -8.74 -4.57
N LEU A 92 5.22 -8.88 -5.68
CA LEU A 92 5.77 -8.91 -7.03
C LEU A 92 5.50 -7.56 -7.70
N LEU A 93 6.56 -6.91 -8.20
CA LEU A 93 6.46 -5.63 -8.90
C LEU A 93 7.09 -5.77 -10.28
N ASP A 94 6.29 -5.54 -11.32
CA ASP A 94 6.73 -5.56 -12.72
C ASP A 94 6.84 -4.12 -13.23
N GLU A 95 8.07 -3.67 -13.49
CA GLU A 95 8.43 -2.32 -13.96
C GLU A 95 7.73 -1.18 -13.17
N PRO A 96 7.89 -1.14 -11.83
CA PRO A 96 7.11 -0.23 -10.99
C PRO A 96 7.41 1.26 -11.22
N THR A 97 8.57 1.59 -11.79
CA THR A 97 9.02 2.99 -12.00
C THR A 97 8.52 3.60 -13.32
N ASN A 98 8.08 2.81 -14.30
CA ASN A 98 7.81 3.27 -15.67
C ASN A 98 6.70 4.34 -15.79
N HIS A 99 5.72 4.31 -14.89
CA HIS A 99 4.61 5.27 -14.87
C HIS A 99 4.69 6.27 -13.69
N LEU A 100 5.84 6.32 -13.02
CA LEU A 100 6.12 7.23 -11.92
C LEU A 100 6.95 8.42 -12.41
N ASP A 101 6.65 9.59 -11.85
CA ASP A 101 7.51 10.76 -11.98
C ASP A 101 8.67 10.64 -10.98
N LEU A 102 9.74 11.39 -11.20
CA LEU A 102 10.99 11.29 -10.41
C LEU A 102 10.74 11.34 -8.89
N ASN A 103 9.85 12.23 -8.43
CA ASN A 103 9.53 12.35 -7.00
C ASN A 103 8.86 11.08 -6.45
N ALA A 104 7.95 10.47 -7.21
CA ALA A 104 7.30 9.23 -6.82
C ALA A 104 8.26 8.03 -6.86
N VAL A 105 9.22 8.01 -7.80
CA VAL A 105 10.29 7.01 -7.84
C VAL A 105 11.16 7.12 -6.58
N ILE A 106 11.64 8.31 -6.25
CA ILE A 106 12.45 8.55 -5.04
C ILE A 106 11.68 8.15 -3.78
N TRP A 107 10.38 8.48 -3.71
CA TRP A 107 9.56 8.06 -2.58
C TRP A 107 9.42 6.54 -2.50
N LEU A 108 9.16 5.87 -3.63
CA LEU A 108 9.02 4.42 -3.69
C LEU A 108 10.31 3.71 -3.30
N ASP A 109 11.45 4.19 -3.78
CA ASP A 109 12.79 3.68 -3.46
C ASP A 109 13.02 3.68 -1.95
N ASN A 110 12.88 4.84 -1.31
CA ASN A 110 13.00 4.97 0.15
C ASN A 110 11.97 4.12 0.92
N TYR A 111 10.75 3.99 0.38
CA TYR A 111 9.70 3.18 1.01
C TYR A 111 10.05 1.69 0.99
N LEU A 112 10.60 1.19 -0.13
CA LEU A 112 10.95 -0.21 -0.30
C LEU A 112 12.26 -0.60 0.40
N GLN A 113 13.20 0.33 0.59
CA GLN A 113 14.38 0.08 1.43
C GLN A 113 14.01 -0.33 2.87
N GLY A 114 12.89 0.19 3.40
CA GLY A 114 12.36 -0.16 4.71
C GLY A 114 11.48 -1.42 4.73
N TRP A 115 11.32 -2.10 3.60
CA TRP A 115 10.40 -3.23 3.47
C TRP A 115 10.97 -4.48 4.14
N LYS A 116 10.23 -5.03 5.10
CA LYS A 116 10.68 -6.17 5.93
C LYS A 116 10.27 -7.54 5.39
N LYS A 117 9.44 -7.59 4.33
CA LYS A 117 8.92 -8.83 3.73
C LYS A 117 9.64 -9.13 2.42
N THR A 118 9.22 -10.17 1.71
CA THR A 118 9.87 -10.58 0.47
C THR A 118 9.43 -9.69 -0.69
N LEU A 119 10.39 -9.19 -1.48
CA LEU A 119 10.16 -8.45 -2.72
C LEU A 119 10.74 -9.25 -3.89
N LEU A 120 10.01 -9.32 -5.00
CA LEU A 120 10.55 -9.68 -6.30
C LEU A 120 10.21 -8.55 -7.27
N ILE A 121 11.23 -7.93 -7.83
CA ILE A 121 11.10 -6.74 -8.66
C ILE A 121 11.72 -7.04 -10.02
N VAL A 122 10.97 -6.78 -11.08
CA VAL A 122 11.48 -6.69 -12.45
C VAL A 122 11.64 -5.20 -12.77
N SER A 123 12.86 -4.79 -13.10
CA SER A 123 13.13 -3.40 -13.50
C SER A 123 14.38 -3.31 -14.37
N HIS A 124 14.40 -2.32 -15.25
CA HIS A 124 15.60 -1.89 -15.98
C HIS A 124 16.32 -0.69 -15.31
N ASP A 125 15.80 -0.16 -14.20
CA ASP A 125 16.40 0.95 -13.46
C ASP A 125 17.51 0.45 -12.52
N GLN A 126 18.76 0.66 -12.94
CA GLN A 126 19.95 0.19 -12.22
C GLN A 126 20.05 0.81 -10.83
N SER A 127 19.74 2.11 -10.69
CA SER A 127 19.84 2.82 -9.41
C SER A 127 18.80 2.31 -8.41
N PHE A 128 17.59 2.06 -8.89
CA PHE A 128 16.52 1.51 -8.06
C PHE A 128 16.82 0.09 -7.58
N LEU A 129 17.32 -0.77 -8.48
CA LEU A 129 17.76 -2.12 -8.11
C LEU A 129 18.92 -2.07 -7.10
N ASP A 130 19.85 -1.13 -7.26
CA ASP A 130 21.00 -1.01 -6.36
C ASP A 130 20.62 -0.61 -4.93
N ASN A 131 19.62 0.24 -4.79
CA ASN A 131 19.18 0.74 -3.49
C ASN A 131 18.28 -0.25 -2.76
N VAL A 132 17.41 -0.96 -3.49
CA VAL A 132 16.34 -1.77 -2.92
C VAL A 132 16.69 -3.26 -2.83
N CYS A 133 17.40 -3.80 -3.82
CA CYS A 133 17.64 -5.25 -3.93
C CYS A 133 18.94 -5.68 -3.24
N ASN A 134 18.87 -6.83 -2.58
CA ASN A 134 20.00 -7.49 -1.92
C ASN A 134 20.50 -8.74 -2.66
N GLU A 135 19.71 -9.23 -3.62
CA GLU A 135 20.01 -10.34 -4.51
C GLU A 135 19.52 -10.00 -5.92
N ILE A 136 20.23 -10.47 -6.93
CA ILE A 136 19.90 -10.28 -8.35
C ILE A 136 19.62 -11.64 -8.98
N ILE A 137 18.51 -11.73 -9.70
CA ILE A 137 18.15 -12.88 -10.52
C ILE A 137 18.33 -12.47 -11.98
N HIS A 138 19.33 -13.02 -12.64
CA HIS A 138 19.60 -12.77 -14.05
C HIS A 138 18.96 -13.87 -14.90
N LEU A 139 18.05 -13.49 -15.79
CA LEU A 139 17.47 -14.39 -16.79
C LEU A 139 18.36 -14.39 -18.03
N ASP A 140 19.12 -15.46 -18.22
CA ASP A 140 19.98 -15.66 -19.39
C ASP A 140 19.82 -17.09 -19.93
N ASN A 141 19.82 -17.25 -21.26
CA ASN A 141 19.72 -18.55 -21.93
C ASN A 141 18.57 -19.45 -21.40
N LEU A 142 17.39 -18.83 -21.16
CA LEU A 142 16.20 -19.48 -20.60
C LEU A 142 16.40 -20.08 -19.19
N LYS A 143 17.41 -19.60 -18.44
CA LYS A 143 17.73 -20.03 -17.08
C LYS A 143 17.84 -18.83 -16.15
N LEU A 144 17.56 -19.06 -14.87
CA LEU A 144 17.70 -18.07 -13.82
C LEU A 144 19.02 -18.30 -13.07
N HIS A 145 19.87 -17.27 -13.07
CA HIS A 145 21.14 -17.24 -12.36
C HIS A 145 21.01 -16.31 -11.15
N TYR A 146 21.45 -16.78 -9.99
CA TYR A 146 21.29 -16.07 -8.71
C TYR A 146 22.62 -15.48 -8.26
N TYR A 147 22.62 -14.20 -7.94
CA TYR A 147 23.77 -13.46 -7.46
C TYR A 147 23.43 -12.77 -6.14
N LYS A 148 24.32 -12.89 -5.16
CA LYS A 148 24.20 -12.16 -3.89
C LYS A 148 24.85 -10.80 -4.01
N GLY A 149 24.20 -9.77 -3.50
CA GLY A 149 24.62 -8.39 -3.64
C GLY A 149 23.66 -7.58 -4.51
N ASN A 150 23.94 -6.29 -4.59
CA ASN A 150 23.16 -5.35 -5.39
C ASN A 150 23.54 -5.44 -6.89
N TYR A 151 22.87 -4.65 -7.73
CA TYR A 151 23.07 -4.65 -9.18
C TYR A 151 24.52 -4.29 -9.58
N SER A 152 25.16 -3.37 -8.87
CA SER A 152 26.56 -2.98 -9.09
C SER A 152 27.54 -4.11 -8.78
N MET A 153 27.24 -5.02 -7.86
CA MET A 153 28.06 -6.21 -7.60
C MET A 153 27.86 -7.32 -8.63
N PHE A 154 26.71 -7.36 -9.31
CA PHE A 154 26.43 -8.29 -10.40
C PHE A 154 27.16 -7.91 -11.69
N LYS A 155 27.30 -6.61 -11.95
CA LYS A 155 27.83 -6.06 -13.20
C LYS A 155 29.31 -6.38 -13.46
#